data_AF-A0A6G0VN23-F1
#
_entry.id   AF-A0A6G0VN23-F1
#
_cell.length_a   1.000
_cell.length_b   1.000
_cell.length_c   1.000
_cell.angle_alpha   90.00
_cell.angle_beta   90.00
_cell.angle_gamma   90.00
#
_symmetry.space_group_name_H-M   'P 1'
#
loop_
_entity.id
_entity.type
_entity.pdbx_description
1 polymer ?
#
loop_
_entity_poly.entity_id
_entity_poly.type
_entity_poly.pdbx_seq_one_letter_code
_entity_poly.pdbx_strand_id
1 'polypeptide(L)'
;MIDIQKPKSYVKSNSSSEDLYVDSGSEYIPSKDNLSFKDIDDDNNTSFSSGTEECIEEFKEIENPSIIEGKNILNRSNLSILQKESKPYNFNGSVETSKKKTIMNKRVWDKTDHCVYSEKDVTNFTRHILRKHKDEIEVAKYESLPKGSKERKFEADTLRKKGNFLNNVGGNKVKPVRRPNELKGIPCANNCLPCKFCYGMFKKKYLFRHMNICKNNKEKHGSKVNAMAAGQNLLLVFKDGDNELVNNVFLRMATDEISLVAKTDELIKQFGSRYLKSHKEKHLINVVSQKMRLLARFLMCMRLEVTTINTLQECLSPKYFDSIIKCSKQVAGYSVENDNFKSPSVILKLGQSLKQCCEIAECIILKQSDLSPMEAHNIQKESINNLKYIIEKEWAHELWTNACKLMYQRKRNKLALLPLTSDIKLFKDYIVNLEKESYNNLKTNPNNVQFYRNLQESVLAQLVLLNRRRAGEVQRITLDTYTNAESEISQEEI
;
A
#
# COMPACT_ATOMS: atom_id res chain seq x y z
N MET A 1 29.93 14.74 -69.48
CA MET A 1 28.68 15.05 -68.76
C MET A 1 28.43 13.92 -67.77
N ILE A 2 28.09 14.33 -66.55
CA ILE A 2 27.64 13.55 -65.39
C ILE A 2 28.77 13.16 -64.43
N ASP A 3 28.61 13.79 -63.26
CA ASP A 3 29.59 14.19 -62.26
C ASP A 3 29.91 13.13 -61.22
N ILE A 4 31.16 13.14 -60.79
CA ILE A 4 31.66 12.48 -59.59
C ILE A 4 31.53 13.48 -58.43
N GLN A 5 30.51 13.32 -57.59
CA GLN A 5 30.39 14.08 -56.33
C GLN A 5 31.09 13.34 -55.18
N LYS A 6 32.16 13.98 -54.68
CA LYS A 6 32.84 13.66 -53.42
C LYS A 6 31.90 13.86 -52.22
N PRO A 7 32.01 13.05 -51.15
CA PRO A 7 31.22 13.23 -49.94
C PRO A 7 31.69 14.46 -49.14
N LYS A 8 30.73 15.32 -48.76
CA LYS A 8 30.94 16.46 -47.86
C LYS A 8 31.08 16.00 -46.41
N SER A 9 31.98 16.68 -45.71
CA SER A 9 32.40 16.59 -44.31
C SER A 9 31.26 16.49 -43.29
N TYR A 10 31.40 15.54 -42.36
CA TYR A 10 30.62 15.41 -41.13
C TYR A 10 30.92 16.58 -40.18
N VAL A 11 29.91 17.40 -39.88
CA VAL A 11 29.92 18.32 -38.73
C VAL A 11 29.27 17.59 -37.56
N LYS A 12 30.02 17.35 -36.49
CA LYS A 12 29.51 16.83 -35.21
C LYS A 12 28.67 17.91 -34.53
N SER A 13 27.35 17.71 -34.48
CA SER A 13 26.48 18.35 -33.50
C SER A 13 26.21 17.37 -32.35
N ASN A 14 26.64 17.76 -31.15
CA ASN A 14 26.23 17.13 -29.90
C ASN A 14 24.72 17.33 -29.73
N SER A 15 23.94 16.26 -29.78
CA SER A 15 22.57 16.24 -29.25
C SER A 15 22.49 15.22 -28.12
N SER A 16 22.19 15.74 -26.94
CA SER A 16 21.73 15.02 -25.76
C SER A 16 20.40 14.33 -26.07
N SER A 17 20.44 13.02 -26.27
CA SER A 17 19.24 12.18 -26.43
C SER A 17 18.68 11.81 -25.06
N GLU A 18 17.75 12.64 -24.58
CA GLU A 18 16.82 12.32 -23.51
C GLU A 18 15.73 11.40 -24.07
N ASP A 19 16.02 10.09 -24.15
CA ASP A 19 15.01 9.11 -24.56
C ASP A 19 14.06 8.80 -23.38
N LEU A 20 12.87 9.37 -23.46
CA LEU A 20 11.71 9.10 -22.62
C LEU A 20 11.29 7.62 -22.73
N TYR A 21 11.72 6.80 -21.78
CA TYR A 21 11.24 5.43 -21.64
C TYR A 21 9.84 5.42 -21.02
N VAL A 22 8.83 5.04 -21.82
CA VAL A 22 7.46 4.80 -21.37
C VAL A 22 7.42 3.48 -20.59
N ASP A 23 7.26 3.57 -19.26
CA ASP A 23 7.12 2.44 -18.33
C ASP A 23 5.80 1.70 -18.58
N SER A 24 5.83 0.67 -19.44
CA SER A 24 4.72 -0.28 -19.58
C SER A 24 4.77 -1.28 -18.43
N GLY A 25 3.87 -1.11 -17.46
CA GLY A 25 3.72 -2.01 -16.32
C GLY A 25 3.16 -3.38 -16.72
N SER A 26 4.00 -4.42 -16.64
CA SER A 26 3.74 -5.86 -16.34
C SER A 26 4.98 -6.64 -16.81
N GLU A 27 5.51 -7.68 -16.16
CA GLU A 27 4.89 -8.87 -15.57
C GLU A 27 5.73 -9.32 -14.35
N TYR A 28 5.09 -9.52 -13.20
CA TYR A 28 5.63 -10.37 -12.13
C TYR A 28 4.68 -11.56 -12.00
N ILE A 29 5.16 -12.74 -12.36
CA ILE A 29 4.49 -14.02 -12.16
C ILE A 29 5.15 -14.66 -10.92
N PRO A 30 4.44 -14.85 -9.79
CA PRO A 30 4.97 -15.63 -8.69
C PRO A 30 5.11 -17.10 -9.11
N SER A 31 6.27 -17.70 -8.85
CA SER A 31 6.53 -19.12 -9.05
C SER A 31 5.52 -19.97 -8.28
N LYS A 32 4.76 -20.82 -8.99
CA LYS A 32 3.93 -21.87 -8.41
C LYS A 32 4.83 -23.05 -8.06
N ASP A 33 5.59 -22.96 -6.98
CA ASP A 33 6.16 -24.13 -6.32
C ASP A 33 6.20 -23.87 -4.82
N ASN A 34 5.71 -24.86 -4.06
CA ASN A 34 5.54 -24.93 -2.61
C ASN A 34 4.19 -24.47 -2.04
N LEU A 35 3.12 -25.22 -2.36
CA LEU A 35 2.05 -25.50 -1.39
C LEU A 35 1.58 -26.95 -1.57
N SER A 36 2.39 -27.90 -1.10
CA SER A 36 1.91 -29.17 -0.58
C SER A 36 2.28 -29.23 0.90
N PHE A 37 1.29 -29.08 1.78
CA PHE A 37 1.18 -29.97 2.93
C PHE A 37 -0.25 -29.92 3.48
N LYS A 38 -0.80 -31.12 3.62
CA LYS A 38 -2.09 -31.46 4.20
C LYS A 38 -2.00 -31.45 5.73
N ASP A 39 -3.14 -31.79 6.34
CA ASP A 39 -3.42 -32.14 7.73
C ASP A 39 -4.33 -31.06 8.37
N ILE A 40 -5.66 -31.21 8.27
CA ILE A 40 -6.56 -32.16 8.96
C ILE A 40 -6.38 -32.06 10.48
N ASP A 41 -7.34 -31.40 11.14
CA ASP A 41 -8.15 -32.07 12.17
C ASP A 41 -9.36 -31.21 12.57
N ASP A 42 -10.41 -31.97 12.87
CA ASP A 42 -11.81 -31.65 13.14
C ASP A 42 -12.07 -30.75 14.36
N ASP A 43 -13.18 -29.99 14.28
CA ASP A 43 -14.24 -30.08 15.29
C ASP A 43 -15.47 -29.26 14.88
N ASN A 44 -16.40 -29.99 14.25
CA ASN A 44 -17.85 -30.02 14.40
C ASN A 44 -18.71 -28.79 14.78
N ASN A 45 -19.78 -28.69 13.98
CA ASN A 45 -21.16 -28.33 14.29
C ASN A 45 -21.53 -26.88 14.59
N THR A 46 -22.16 -26.23 13.61
CA THR A 46 -23.58 -25.84 13.78
C THR A 46 -24.26 -25.64 12.42
N SER A 47 -25.24 -26.50 12.17
CA SER A 47 -26.24 -26.46 11.12
C SER A 47 -27.05 -25.17 11.15
N PHE A 48 -27.30 -24.54 9.99
CA PHE A 48 -28.50 -23.73 9.81
C PHE A 48 -29.04 -23.89 8.40
N SER A 49 -30.29 -24.37 8.34
CA SER A 49 -31.01 -24.73 7.15
C SER A 49 -31.42 -23.49 6.35
N SER A 50 -31.36 -23.64 5.05
CA SER A 50 -32.00 -22.80 4.05
C SER A 50 -33.52 -22.87 4.21
N GLY A 51 -34.15 -21.72 4.40
CA GLY A 51 -35.58 -21.51 4.25
C GLY A 51 -35.77 -20.34 3.30
N THR A 52 -36.28 -20.66 2.12
CA THR A 52 -36.82 -19.74 1.11
C THR A 52 -38.05 -19.05 1.65
N GLU A 53 -38.15 -17.74 1.51
CA GLU A 53 -39.44 -17.04 1.42
C GLU A 53 -39.22 -15.72 0.68
N GLU A 54 -39.78 -15.67 -0.53
CA GLU A 54 -40.02 -14.47 -1.32
C GLU A 54 -41.11 -13.65 -0.63
N CYS A 55 -40.93 -12.34 -0.52
CA CYS A 55 -42.04 -11.38 -0.46
C CYS A 55 -41.63 -10.10 -1.20
N ILE A 56 -42.34 -9.87 -2.29
CA ILE A 56 -42.39 -8.69 -3.15
C ILE A 56 -43.17 -7.62 -2.38
N GLU A 57 -42.69 -6.37 -2.36
CA GLU A 57 -43.58 -5.21 -2.15
C GLU A 57 -42.98 -3.91 -2.75
N GLU A 58 -43.63 -3.51 -3.85
CA GLU A 58 -43.92 -2.18 -4.42
C GLU A 58 -43.00 -0.97 -4.14
N PHE A 59 -42.36 -0.51 -5.22
CA PHE A 59 -41.87 0.85 -5.38
C PHE A 59 -43.04 1.83 -5.62
N LYS A 60 -43.14 2.87 -4.79
CA LYS A 60 -43.85 4.10 -5.14
C LYS A 60 -42.84 5.23 -5.31
N GLU A 61 -42.76 5.73 -6.54
CA GLU A 61 -42.06 6.96 -6.90
C GLU A 61 -42.76 8.17 -6.26
N ILE A 62 -42.00 9.01 -5.55
CA ILE A 62 -42.38 10.39 -5.23
C ILE A 62 -41.20 11.26 -5.59
N GLU A 63 -41.44 12.25 -6.45
CA GLU A 63 -40.47 13.22 -6.95
C GLU A 63 -39.99 14.21 -5.87
N ASN A 64 -38.65 14.29 -5.73
CA ASN A 64 -37.74 15.42 -5.45
C ASN A 64 -38.19 16.64 -4.59
N PRO A 65 -37.35 17.16 -3.66
CA PRO A 65 -36.22 18.00 -4.09
C PRO A 65 -34.95 18.07 -3.20
N SER A 66 -33.88 18.60 -3.79
CA SER A 66 -32.67 19.22 -3.20
C SER A 66 -31.57 18.31 -2.62
N ILE A 67 -30.56 18.04 -3.47
CA ILE A 67 -29.24 17.52 -3.09
C ILE A 67 -28.48 18.64 -2.38
N ILE A 68 -28.39 18.57 -1.05
CA ILE A 68 -27.36 19.27 -0.28
C ILE A 68 -26.22 18.28 -0.08
N GLU A 69 -25.11 18.54 -0.77
CA GLU A 69 -23.84 17.80 -0.63
C GLU A 69 -23.33 17.88 0.82
N GLY A 70 -23.71 16.90 1.63
CA GLY A 70 -23.15 16.65 2.95
C GLY A 70 -21.71 16.19 2.84
N LYS A 71 -20.78 17.15 2.85
CA LYS A 71 -19.36 16.91 3.10
C LYS A 71 -19.23 16.00 4.33
N ASN A 72 -18.56 14.86 4.16
CA ASN A 72 -18.08 14.01 5.24
C ASN A 72 -17.07 14.80 6.09
N ILE A 73 -17.58 15.63 7.01
CA ILE A 73 -16.80 16.22 8.08
C ILE A 73 -16.64 15.13 9.13
N LEU A 74 -15.57 14.34 8.98
CA LEU A 74 -14.98 13.60 10.10
C LEU A 74 -14.82 14.60 11.25
N ASN A 75 -15.51 14.37 12.36
CA ASN A 75 -15.41 15.19 13.57
C ASN A 75 -13.94 15.32 14.00
N ARG A 76 -13.37 16.48 13.64
CA ARG A 76 -11.98 16.91 13.84
C ARG A 76 -11.61 17.06 15.32
N SER A 77 -12.59 17.01 16.21
CA SER A 77 -12.44 17.27 17.66
C SER A 77 -11.79 16.13 18.45
N ASN A 78 -11.78 14.90 17.95
CA ASN A 78 -11.13 13.76 18.66
C ASN A 78 -9.72 13.45 18.16
N LEU A 79 -9.22 14.15 17.12
CA LEU A 79 -7.86 14.01 16.62
C LEU A 79 -6.88 14.98 17.30
N SER A 80 -7.39 16.06 17.89
CA SER A 80 -6.58 17.10 18.56
C SER A 80 -5.91 16.60 19.84
N ILE A 81 -6.46 15.56 20.50
CA ILE A 81 -5.83 14.93 21.67
C ILE A 81 -4.66 14.01 21.26
N LEU A 82 -4.59 13.57 20.00
CA LEU A 82 -3.47 12.74 19.50
C LEU A 82 -2.28 13.54 18.95
N GLN A 83 -2.39 14.87 18.88
CA GLN A 83 -1.37 15.74 18.27
C GLN A 83 -0.38 16.37 19.27
N LYS A 84 -0.53 16.12 20.58
CA LYS A 84 0.46 16.55 21.58
C LYS A 84 1.58 15.51 21.68
N GLU A 85 2.71 15.81 21.05
CA GLU A 85 4.02 15.16 21.25
C GLU A 85 3.99 13.63 21.35
N SER A 86 3.50 12.95 20.32
CA SER A 86 3.50 11.48 20.33
C SER A 86 4.90 10.94 20.11
N LYS A 87 5.47 10.34 21.17
CA LYS A 87 6.62 9.43 21.03
C LYS A 87 6.25 8.34 20.00
N PRO A 88 7.19 7.93 19.12
CA PRO A 88 6.93 6.90 18.14
C PRO A 88 6.58 5.58 18.83
N TYR A 89 5.60 4.84 18.30
CA TYR A 89 5.21 3.54 18.83
C TYR A 89 6.41 2.59 18.88
N ASN A 90 6.66 1.99 20.05
CA ASN A 90 7.77 1.06 20.21
C ASN A 90 7.38 -0.35 19.71
N PHE A 91 7.74 -0.66 18.45
CA PHE A 91 7.54 -1.97 17.84
C PHE A 91 8.30 -3.11 18.53
N ASN A 92 9.33 -2.78 19.32
CA ASN A 92 10.14 -3.71 20.12
C ASN A 92 9.75 -3.71 21.61
N GLY A 93 8.65 -3.04 21.96
CA GLY A 93 8.16 -2.97 23.34
C GLY A 93 7.72 -4.33 23.89
N SER A 94 7.71 -4.43 25.21
CA SER A 94 7.19 -5.62 25.89
C SER A 94 5.65 -5.66 25.84
N VAL A 95 5.08 -6.84 25.65
CA VAL A 95 3.62 -7.04 25.63
C VAL A 95 3.15 -7.54 26.99
N GLU A 96 2.09 -6.92 27.53
CA GLU A 96 1.53 -7.33 28.81
C GLU A 96 0.91 -8.73 28.73
N THR A 97 1.42 -9.64 29.55
CA THR A 97 0.98 -11.04 29.63
C THR A 97 0.01 -11.25 30.79
N SER A 98 -0.83 -12.28 30.68
CA SER A 98 -1.61 -12.74 31.83
C SER A 98 -0.75 -13.65 32.70
N LYS A 99 -0.59 -13.29 33.97
CA LYS A 99 0.14 -14.09 34.95
C LYS A 99 -0.70 -15.22 35.53
N LYS A 100 -0.05 -16.31 35.92
CA LYS A 100 -0.65 -17.41 36.68
C LYS A 100 0.08 -17.61 38.00
N LYS A 101 -0.67 -18.00 39.03
CA LYS A 101 -0.07 -18.43 40.30
C LYS A 101 0.65 -19.76 40.09
N THR A 102 1.93 -19.82 40.48
CA THR A 102 2.82 -20.98 40.29
C THR A 102 2.24 -22.29 40.84
N ILE A 103 1.50 -22.22 41.95
CA ILE A 103 1.03 -23.40 42.69
C ILE A 103 -0.34 -23.91 42.20
N MET A 104 -1.23 -23.03 41.71
CA MET A 104 -2.62 -23.38 41.41
C MET A 104 -2.99 -23.28 39.93
N ASN A 105 -2.08 -22.85 39.06
CA ASN A 105 -2.34 -22.59 37.63
C ASN A 105 -3.51 -21.59 37.39
N LYS A 106 -3.95 -20.87 38.44
CA LYS A 106 -5.04 -19.88 38.42
C LYS A 106 -4.53 -18.52 37.95
N ARG A 107 -5.32 -17.83 37.12
CA ARG A 107 -5.02 -16.49 36.61
C ARG A 107 -4.94 -15.47 37.75
N VAL A 108 -3.95 -14.58 37.69
CA VAL A 108 -3.87 -13.38 38.53
C VAL A 108 -4.68 -12.25 37.88
N TRP A 109 -5.54 -11.59 38.66
CA TRP A 109 -6.34 -10.44 38.23
C TRP A 109 -5.62 -9.12 38.49
N ASP A 110 -4.54 -8.89 37.75
CA ASP A 110 -3.63 -7.74 37.88
C ASP A 110 -3.83 -6.66 36.80
N LYS A 111 -4.91 -6.75 36.02
CA LYS A 111 -5.12 -5.85 34.88
C LYS A 111 -5.47 -4.43 35.36
N THR A 112 -4.70 -3.45 34.91
CA THR A 112 -5.04 -2.02 34.98
C THR A 112 -5.43 -1.50 33.61
N ASP A 113 -6.35 -0.54 33.57
CA ASP A 113 -6.75 0.17 32.36
C ASP A 113 -6.28 1.62 32.45
N HIS A 114 -5.77 2.17 31.34
CA HIS A 114 -5.33 3.55 31.27
C HIS A 114 -6.53 4.49 31.07
N CYS A 115 -6.63 5.54 31.87
CA CYS A 115 -7.68 6.54 31.73
C CYS A 115 -7.35 7.53 30.61
N VAL A 116 -8.26 7.69 29.65
CA VAL A 116 -8.11 8.61 28.51
C VAL A 116 -8.04 10.10 28.91
N TYR A 117 -8.61 10.47 30.07
CA TYR A 117 -8.74 11.87 30.50
C TYR A 117 -7.69 12.29 31.54
N SER A 118 -7.32 11.39 32.45
CA SER A 118 -6.35 11.66 33.52
C SER A 118 -4.98 11.04 33.29
N GLU A 119 -4.82 10.29 32.20
CA GLU A 119 -3.59 9.61 31.77
C GLU A 119 -2.95 8.73 32.87
N LYS A 120 -3.79 8.20 33.77
CA LYS A 120 -3.39 7.36 34.91
C LYS A 120 -3.93 5.95 34.73
N ASP A 121 -3.11 4.98 35.11
CA ASP A 121 -3.52 3.58 35.18
C ASP A 121 -4.41 3.32 36.40
N VAL A 122 -5.58 2.73 36.17
CA VAL A 122 -6.60 2.49 37.20
C VAL A 122 -7.08 1.04 37.18
N THR A 123 -7.36 0.48 38.35
CA THR A 123 -7.86 -0.90 38.51
C THR A 123 -9.38 -1.00 38.32
N ASN A 124 -10.14 0.02 38.73
CA ASN A 124 -11.59 0.07 38.62
C ASN A 124 -12.04 1.21 37.70
N PHE A 125 -11.85 0.98 36.39
CA PHE A 125 -12.02 1.99 35.34
C PHE A 125 -13.39 2.68 35.36
N THR A 126 -14.49 1.92 35.40
CA THR A 126 -15.85 2.48 35.34
C THR A 126 -16.19 3.33 36.56
N ARG A 127 -15.73 2.93 37.75
CA ARG A 127 -15.87 3.71 38.99
C ARG A 127 -15.03 4.99 38.93
N HIS A 128 -13.84 4.92 38.34
CA HIS A 128 -12.94 6.07 38.18
C HIS A 128 -13.55 7.15 37.27
N ILE A 129 -14.00 6.79 36.06
CA ILE A 129 -14.55 7.77 35.11
C ILE A 129 -15.79 8.47 35.67
N LEU A 130 -16.68 7.75 36.38
CA LEU A 130 -17.85 8.32 37.03
C LEU A 130 -17.53 9.22 38.23
N ARG A 131 -16.32 9.16 38.80
CA ARG A 131 -15.96 10.00 39.96
C ARG A 131 -15.17 11.23 39.58
N LYS A 132 -14.31 11.11 38.57
CA LYS A 132 -13.35 12.16 38.20
C LYS A 132 -13.65 12.86 36.88
N HIS A 133 -14.51 12.29 36.04
CA HIS A 133 -14.70 12.73 34.65
C HIS A 133 -16.19 12.78 34.27
N LYS A 134 -17.08 13.13 35.21
CA LYS A 134 -18.52 13.20 34.95
C LYS A 134 -18.90 14.21 33.88
N ASP A 135 -18.16 15.31 33.81
CA ASP A 135 -18.43 16.43 32.93
C ASP A 135 -18.05 16.14 31.46
N GLU A 136 -17.34 15.04 31.22
CA GLU A 136 -16.95 14.61 29.87
C GLU A 136 -18.15 14.03 29.11
N ILE A 137 -18.36 14.47 27.87
CA ILE A 137 -19.53 14.11 27.05
C ILE A 137 -19.70 12.59 26.92
N GLU A 138 -18.61 11.86 26.66
CA GLU A 138 -18.65 10.41 26.50
C GLU A 138 -18.94 9.68 27.83
N VAL A 139 -18.57 10.28 28.97
CA VAL A 139 -18.84 9.73 30.31
C VAL A 139 -20.28 10.04 30.74
N ALA A 140 -20.78 11.25 30.47
CA ALA A 140 -22.18 11.60 30.68
C ALA A 140 -23.11 10.68 29.89
N LYS A 141 -22.76 10.39 28.62
CA LYS A 141 -23.46 9.39 27.79
C LYS A 141 -23.40 7.98 28.40
N TYR A 142 -22.28 7.61 29.00
CA TYR A 142 -22.17 6.32 29.71
C TYR A 142 -23.03 6.29 30.99
N GLU A 143 -23.14 7.40 31.72
CA GLU A 143 -23.93 7.52 32.95
C GLU A 143 -25.44 7.44 32.68
N SER A 144 -25.91 8.03 31.57
CA SER A 144 -27.32 8.03 31.18
C SER A 144 -27.87 6.66 30.77
N LEU A 145 -27.00 5.72 30.38
CA LEU A 145 -27.42 4.38 29.97
C LEU A 145 -27.81 3.50 31.18
N PRO A 146 -28.81 2.62 31.08
CA PRO A 146 -29.23 1.75 32.18
C PRO A 146 -28.12 0.83 32.69
N LYS A 147 -28.04 0.63 34.02
CA LYS A 147 -27.06 -0.29 34.63
C LYS A 147 -27.28 -1.70 34.08
N GLY A 148 -26.19 -2.36 33.67
CA GLY A 148 -26.24 -3.73 33.10
C GLY A 148 -26.61 -3.82 31.62
N SER A 149 -26.98 -2.71 30.95
CA SER A 149 -27.32 -2.74 29.53
C SER A 149 -26.11 -3.09 28.64
N LYS A 150 -26.37 -3.75 27.50
CA LYS A 150 -25.33 -4.10 26.52
C LYS A 150 -24.64 -2.85 25.95
N GLU A 151 -25.39 -1.77 25.80
CA GLU A 151 -24.92 -0.47 25.31
C GLU A 151 -24.00 0.20 26.32
N ARG A 152 -24.37 0.20 27.61
CA ARG A 152 -23.55 0.75 28.68
C ARG A 152 -22.20 0.05 28.77
N LYS A 153 -22.20 -1.28 28.66
CA LYS A 153 -20.96 -2.08 28.63
C LYS A 153 -20.10 -1.74 27.41
N PHE A 154 -20.72 -1.54 26.25
CA PHE A 154 -20.03 -1.18 25.01
C PHE A 154 -19.38 0.21 25.07
N GLU A 155 -20.06 1.20 25.63
CA GLU A 155 -19.52 2.57 25.80
C GLU A 155 -18.31 2.55 26.75
N ALA A 156 -18.42 1.86 27.89
CA ALA A 156 -17.29 1.67 28.81
C ALA A 156 -16.10 0.96 28.15
N ASP A 157 -16.35 -0.08 27.36
CA ASP A 157 -15.29 -0.79 26.61
C ASP A 157 -14.65 0.10 25.54
N THR A 158 -15.40 1.02 24.94
CA THR A 158 -14.86 1.98 23.96
C THR A 158 -13.92 2.97 24.64
N LEU A 159 -14.35 3.58 25.74
CA LEU A 159 -13.52 4.47 26.56
C LEU A 159 -12.24 3.78 27.06
N ARG A 160 -12.38 2.55 27.56
CA ARG A 160 -11.24 1.73 27.99
C ARG A 160 -10.24 1.49 26.88
N LYS A 161 -10.70 1.12 25.67
CA LYS A 161 -9.80 0.86 24.53
C LYS A 161 -9.11 2.13 24.06
N LYS A 162 -9.80 3.28 24.04
CA LYS A 162 -9.19 4.59 23.72
C LYS A 162 -8.05 4.93 24.68
N GLY A 163 -8.31 4.86 25.99
CA GLY A 163 -7.27 5.13 26.98
C GLY A 163 -6.10 4.16 26.88
N ASN A 164 -6.37 2.86 26.78
CA ASN A 164 -5.31 1.86 26.59
C ASN A 164 -4.52 2.07 25.28
N PHE A 165 -5.17 2.53 24.21
CA PHE A 165 -4.49 2.86 22.95
C PHE A 165 -3.50 4.02 23.12
N LEU A 166 -3.87 5.09 23.81
CA LEU A 166 -2.96 6.21 24.09
C LEU A 166 -1.71 5.73 24.85
N ASN A 167 -1.90 4.90 25.90
CA ASN A 167 -0.77 4.29 26.61
C ASN A 167 0.06 3.35 25.73
N ASN A 168 -0.55 2.68 24.75
CA ASN A 168 0.19 1.79 23.85
C ASN A 168 1.04 2.57 22.84
N VAL A 169 0.59 3.74 22.40
CA VAL A 169 1.35 4.61 21.48
C VAL A 169 2.46 5.36 22.21
N GLY A 170 2.20 5.86 23.42
CA GLY A 170 3.18 6.65 24.20
C GLY A 170 4.02 5.88 25.21
N GLY A 171 3.70 4.61 25.50
CA GLY A 171 4.29 3.82 26.58
C GLY A 171 5.22 2.69 26.12
N ASN A 172 6.02 2.17 27.06
CA ASN A 172 6.97 1.07 26.81
C ASN A 172 6.33 -0.33 26.83
N LYS A 173 5.04 -0.43 27.19
CA LYS A 173 4.31 -1.69 27.35
C LYS A 173 3.04 -1.69 26.52
N VAL A 174 2.91 -2.67 25.64
CA VAL A 174 1.72 -2.84 24.80
C VAL A 174 0.69 -3.67 25.54
N LYS A 175 -0.50 -3.09 25.75
CA LYS A 175 -1.67 -3.70 26.37
C LYS A 175 -2.67 -4.20 25.31
N PRO A 176 -2.61 -5.48 24.90
CA PRO A 176 -3.59 -6.06 23.98
C PRO A 176 -4.93 -6.27 24.68
N VAL A 177 -6.03 -6.25 23.90
CA VAL A 177 -7.38 -6.53 24.41
C VAL A 177 -7.45 -7.91 25.07
N ARG A 178 -6.79 -8.90 24.47
CA ARG A 178 -6.61 -10.24 25.04
C ARG A 178 -5.13 -10.47 25.34
N ARG A 179 -4.78 -10.47 26.63
CA ARG A 179 -3.41 -10.73 27.09
C ARG A 179 -2.99 -12.16 26.71
N PRO A 180 -1.83 -12.34 26.04
CA PRO A 180 -1.24 -13.65 25.84
C PRO A 180 -0.86 -14.28 27.18
N ASN A 181 -0.88 -15.61 27.23
CA ASN A 181 -0.44 -16.36 28.41
C ASN A 181 1.09 -16.33 28.47
N GLU A 182 1.66 -16.04 29.64
CA GLU A 182 3.12 -15.95 29.83
C GLU A 182 3.84 -17.27 29.49
N LEU A 183 3.17 -18.41 29.70
CA LEU A 183 3.71 -19.74 29.44
C LEU A 183 3.67 -20.19 27.97
N LYS A 184 3.00 -19.45 27.06
CA LYS A 184 2.83 -19.84 25.65
C LYS A 184 3.83 -19.14 24.70
N GLY A 185 4.91 -18.59 25.25
CA GLY A 185 5.98 -17.91 24.51
C GLY A 185 6.00 -16.38 24.70
N ILE A 186 7.10 -15.76 24.29
CA ILE A 186 7.36 -14.32 24.44
C ILE A 186 6.55 -13.55 23.36
N PRO A 187 5.57 -12.74 23.74
CA PRO A 187 4.78 -11.99 22.77
C PRO A 187 5.51 -10.72 22.33
N CYS A 188 5.54 -10.47 21.01
CA CYS A 188 6.17 -9.30 20.41
C CYS A 188 5.15 -8.19 20.09
N ALA A 189 5.51 -6.94 20.39
CA ALA A 189 4.69 -5.75 20.11
C ALA A 189 4.43 -5.55 18.61
N ASN A 190 5.40 -5.88 17.75
CA ASN A 190 5.23 -5.85 16.29
C ASN A 190 4.11 -6.80 15.81
N ASN A 191 3.73 -7.82 16.59
CA ASN A 191 2.60 -8.70 16.22
C ASN A 191 1.23 -8.20 16.71
N CYS A 192 1.17 -7.00 17.31
CA CYS A 192 -0.06 -6.37 17.76
C CYS A 192 -0.35 -5.12 16.94
N LEU A 193 -1.60 -4.97 16.49
CA LEU A 193 -2.06 -3.82 15.72
C LEU A 193 -3.43 -3.33 16.25
N PRO A 194 -3.70 -2.02 16.20
CA PRO A 194 -4.96 -1.45 16.62
C PRO A 194 -6.05 -1.65 15.57
N CYS A 195 -7.30 -1.72 16.03
CA CYS A 195 -8.46 -1.61 15.16
C CYS A 195 -8.77 -0.14 14.86
N LYS A 196 -8.94 0.23 13.58
CA LYS A 196 -9.27 1.61 13.18
C LYS A 196 -10.58 2.17 13.74
N PHE A 197 -11.48 1.29 14.15
CA PHE A 197 -12.81 1.69 14.61
C PHE A 197 -12.93 1.76 16.14
N CYS A 198 -12.32 0.83 16.86
CA CYS A 198 -12.46 0.73 18.31
C CYS A 198 -11.15 0.97 19.09
N TYR A 199 -10.04 1.21 18.41
CA TYR A 199 -8.71 1.45 18.98
C TYR A 199 -8.14 0.33 19.87
N GLY A 200 -8.85 -0.79 20.00
CA GLY A 200 -8.35 -1.96 20.72
C GLY A 200 -7.14 -2.57 20.00
N MET A 201 -6.11 -2.95 20.75
CA MET A 201 -4.95 -3.68 20.24
C MET A 201 -5.23 -5.19 20.12
N PHE A 202 -5.05 -5.74 18.92
CA PHE A 202 -5.28 -7.15 18.61
C PHE A 202 -4.03 -7.78 17.97
N LYS A 203 -3.89 -9.10 18.04
CA LYS A 203 -2.85 -9.79 17.27
C LYS A 203 -3.11 -9.63 15.77
N LYS A 204 -2.06 -9.41 14.95
CA LYS A 204 -2.16 -9.22 13.48
C LYS A 204 -3.09 -10.24 12.83
N LYS A 205 -2.90 -11.52 13.12
CA LYS A 205 -3.69 -12.64 12.57
C LYS A 205 -5.20 -12.60 12.87
N TYR A 206 -5.63 -11.90 13.91
CA TYR A 206 -7.05 -11.82 14.30
C TYR A 206 -7.69 -10.47 14.00
N LEU A 207 -6.92 -9.47 13.55
CA LEU A 207 -7.41 -8.12 13.36
C LEU A 207 -8.48 -8.05 12.25
N PHE A 208 -8.27 -8.75 11.14
CA PHE A 208 -9.23 -8.80 10.04
C PHE A 208 -10.59 -9.36 10.51
N ARG A 209 -10.59 -10.50 11.20
CA ARG A 209 -11.80 -11.11 11.76
C ARG A 209 -12.51 -10.15 12.71
N HIS A 210 -11.75 -9.47 13.58
CA HIS A 210 -12.31 -8.48 14.49
C HIS A 210 -12.97 -7.30 13.75
N MET A 211 -12.34 -6.75 12.71
CA MET A 211 -12.88 -5.58 11.99
C MET A 211 -14.23 -5.86 11.33
N ASN A 212 -14.46 -7.09 10.87
CA ASN A 212 -15.74 -7.50 10.26
C ASN A 212 -16.89 -7.59 11.29
N ILE A 213 -16.57 -7.93 12.55
CA ILE A 213 -17.56 -8.03 13.64
C ILE A 213 -17.50 -6.82 14.60
N CYS A 214 -16.69 -5.82 14.29
CA CYS A 214 -16.48 -4.68 15.17
C CYS A 214 -17.76 -3.84 15.24
N LYS A 215 -18.30 -3.64 16.44
CA LYS A 215 -19.52 -2.83 16.66
C LYS A 215 -19.36 -1.36 16.26
N ASN A 216 -18.13 -0.83 16.29
CA ASN A 216 -17.82 0.53 15.86
C ASN A 216 -17.65 0.63 14.33
N ASN A 217 -17.68 -0.48 13.59
CA ASN A 217 -17.58 -0.48 12.13
C ASN A 217 -18.97 -0.22 11.52
N LYS A 218 -19.17 1.00 11.02
CA LYS A 218 -20.39 1.43 10.32
C LYS A 218 -20.35 1.13 8.81
N GLU A 219 -19.19 0.76 8.25
CA GLU A 219 -18.92 0.63 6.81
C GLU A 219 -19.09 -0.82 6.30
N LYS A 220 -20.06 -1.59 6.82
CA LYS A 220 -20.17 -3.04 6.52
C LYS A 220 -20.34 -3.39 5.03
N HIS A 221 -20.71 -2.44 4.18
CA HIS A 221 -21.05 -2.67 2.77
C HIS A 221 -20.05 -2.13 1.72
N GLY A 222 -18.93 -1.51 2.10
CA GLY A 222 -18.25 -0.59 1.15
C GLY A 222 -16.88 -0.97 0.58
N SER A 223 -16.02 -1.71 1.28
CA SER A 223 -14.64 -1.89 0.83
C SER A 223 -13.92 -2.93 1.69
N LYS A 224 -13.19 -3.85 1.06
CA LYS A 224 -12.24 -4.73 1.75
C LYS A 224 -11.06 -3.89 2.23
N VAL A 225 -11.25 -3.16 3.33
CA VAL A 225 -10.19 -2.40 3.97
C VAL A 225 -9.10 -3.38 4.38
N ASN A 226 -7.86 -3.11 3.96
CA ASN A 226 -6.71 -3.86 4.42
C ASN A 226 -6.51 -3.59 5.92
N ALA A 227 -7.14 -4.44 6.74
CA ALA A 227 -7.25 -4.30 8.18
C ALA A 227 -5.89 -4.08 8.86
N MET A 228 -4.88 -4.82 8.41
CA MET A 228 -3.54 -4.73 8.94
C MET A 228 -2.88 -3.40 8.56
N ALA A 229 -2.97 -2.98 7.30
CA ALA A 229 -2.38 -1.72 6.87
C ALA A 229 -3.01 -0.51 7.57
N ALA A 230 -4.33 -0.51 7.72
CA ALA A 230 -5.06 0.51 8.47
C ALA A 230 -4.62 0.55 9.96
N GLY A 231 -4.47 -0.62 10.58
CA GLY A 231 -3.97 -0.71 11.95
C GLY A 231 -2.53 -0.21 12.10
N GLN A 232 -1.63 -0.57 11.18
CA GLN A 232 -0.25 -0.09 11.22
C GLN A 232 -0.15 1.42 11.04
N ASN A 233 -0.94 1.99 10.13
CA ASN A 233 -0.96 3.44 9.88
C ASN A 233 -1.35 4.23 11.15
N LEU A 234 -2.23 3.69 12.01
CA LEU A 234 -2.61 4.35 13.26
C LEU A 234 -1.50 4.40 14.32
N LEU A 235 -0.47 3.55 14.19
CA LEU A 235 0.68 3.55 15.09
C LEU A 235 1.80 4.49 14.63
N LEU A 236 1.66 5.08 13.44
CA LEU A 236 2.66 5.94 12.83
C LEU A 236 2.22 7.40 12.90
N VAL A 237 3.20 8.28 13.03
CA VAL A 237 2.99 9.73 13.03
C VAL A 237 3.17 10.24 11.60
N PHE A 238 2.11 10.81 11.04
CA PHE A 238 2.10 11.40 9.71
C PHE A 238 1.93 12.91 9.79
N LYS A 239 2.57 13.65 8.88
CA LYS A 239 2.40 15.12 8.78
C LYS A 239 1.19 15.42 7.90
N ASP A 240 0.66 16.65 7.97
CA ASP A 240 -0.49 17.06 7.14
C ASP A 240 -0.24 16.93 5.63
N GLY A 241 1.02 16.99 5.19
CA GLY A 241 1.41 16.76 3.80
C GLY A 241 1.35 15.30 3.32
N ASP A 242 1.17 14.33 4.22
CA ASP A 242 1.21 12.89 3.90
C ASP A 242 -0.18 12.30 3.62
N ASN A 243 -1.26 13.10 3.73
CA ASN A 243 -2.64 12.63 3.68
C ASN A 243 -3.00 11.83 2.42
N GLU A 244 -2.50 12.25 1.25
CA GLU A 244 -2.74 11.51 -0.01
C GLU A 244 -2.09 10.13 -0.01
N LEU A 245 -0.88 10.02 0.53
CA LEU A 245 -0.18 8.74 0.66
C LEU A 245 -0.88 7.82 1.66
N VAL A 246 -1.28 8.37 2.81
CA VAL A 246 -1.98 7.61 3.86
C VAL A 246 -3.27 7.00 3.32
N ASN A 247 -4.06 7.79 2.58
CA ASN A 247 -5.36 7.36 2.08
C ASN A 247 -5.28 6.45 0.85
N ASN A 248 -4.38 6.74 -0.10
CA ASN A 248 -4.36 6.03 -1.39
C ASN A 248 -3.33 4.90 -1.44
N VAL A 249 -2.11 5.14 -0.94
CA VAL A 249 -0.95 4.25 -1.12
C VAL A 249 -0.76 3.31 0.08
N PHE A 250 -0.70 3.87 1.30
CA PHE A 250 -0.30 3.12 2.50
C PHE A 250 -1.32 2.05 2.93
N LEU A 251 -2.61 2.24 2.59
CA LEU A 251 -3.64 1.21 2.81
C LEU A 251 -3.44 -0.01 1.90
N ARG A 252 -2.80 0.14 0.75
CA ARG A 252 -2.54 -0.96 -0.20
C ARG A 252 -1.22 -1.66 0.04
N MET A 253 -0.29 -1.04 0.78
CA MET A 253 0.99 -1.63 1.12
C MET A 253 0.85 -2.86 2.02
N ALA A 254 1.81 -3.78 1.89
CA ALA A 254 1.92 -4.92 2.80
C ALA A 254 2.26 -4.44 4.23
N THR A 255 2.06 -5.30 5.22
CA THR A 255 2.38 -4.98 6.63
C THR A 255 3.66 -5.68 7.08
N ASP A 256 4.71 -5.44 6.31
CA ASP A 256 6.07 -5.90 6.57
C ASP A 256 6.97 -4.75 7.03
N GLU A 257 8.21 -5.12 7.42
CA GLU A 257 9.23 -4.16 7.86
C GLU A 257 9.62 -3.20 6.74
N ILE A 258 9.66 -3.66 5.48
CA ILE A 258 9.91 -2.81 4.32
C ILE A 258 8.89 -1.68 4.24
N SER A 259 7.60 -2.00 4.40
CA SER A 259 6.55 -0.99 4.37
C SER A 259 6.57 -0.10 5.61
N LEU A 260 7.07 -0.58 6.75
CA LEU A 260 7.31 0.26 7.92
C LEU A 260 8.39 1.30 7.62
N VAL A 261 9.55 0.88 7.11
CA VAL A 261 10.65 1.79 6.73
C VAL A 261 10.20 2.81 5.69
N ALA A 262 9.45 2.37 4.67
CA ALA A 262 8.92 3.27 3.64
C ALA A 262 7.96 4.34 4.18
N LYS A 263 7.20 4.03 5.26
CA LYS A 263 6.25 4.96 5.88
C LYS A 263 6.92 5.88 6.92
N THR A 264 8.06 5.48 7.48
CA THR A 264 8.77 6.26 8.50
C THR A 264 9.79 7.23 7.92
N ASP A 265 10.46 6.86 6.82
CA ASP A 265 11.52 7.69 6.23
C ASP A 265 10.93 8.90 5.49
N GLU A 266 11.40 10.10 5.85
CA GLU A 266 10.85 11.35 5.32
C GLU A 266 11.14 11.53 3.83
N LEU A 267 12.34 11.18 3.37
CA LEU A 267 12.71 11.34 1.96
C LEU A 267 11.94 10.37 1.07
N ILE A 268 11.75 9.12 1.53
CA ILE A 268 10.91 8.13 0.81
C ILE A 268 9.46 8.60 0.73
N LYS A 269 8.89 9.16 1.81
CA LYS A 269 7.54 9.75 1.77
C LYS A 269 7.46 10.88 0.75
N GLN A 270 8.40 11.82 0.77
CA GLN A 270 8.40 12.93 -0.18
C GLN A 270 8.58 12.47 -1.64
N PHE A 271 9.37 11.43 -1.87
CA PHE A 271 9.45 10.74 -3.16
C PHE A 271 8.09 10.21 -3.61
N GLY A 272 7.39 9.48 -2.73
CA GLY A 272 6.05 8.98 -3.01
C GLY A 272 5.07 10.10 -3.35
N SER A 273 5.07 11.18 -2.56
CA SER A 273 4.19 12.34 -2.76
C SER A 273 4.49 13.07 -4.08
N ARG A 274 5.77 13.26 -4.44
CA ARG A 274 6.16 13.87 -5.73
C ARG A 274 5.70 12.99 -6.91
N TYR A 275 5.85 11.67 -6.79
CA TYR A 275 5.44 10.74 -7.84
C TYR A 275 3.91 10.70 -8.02
N LEU A 276 3.15 10.76 -6.92
CA LEU A 276 1.69 10.77 -6.97
C LEU A 276 1.14 12.04 -7.63
N LYS A 277 1.80 13.19 -7.44
CA LYS A 277 1.44 14.45 -8.11
C LYS A 277 1.54 14.36 -9.63
N SER A 278 2.55 13.66 -10.16
CA SER A 278 2.72 13.46 -11.60
C SER A 278 1.88 12.32 -12.16
N HIS A 279 1.43 11.37 -11.33
CA HIS A 279 0.74 10.16 -11.77
C HIS A 279 -0.55 9.91 -10.97
N LYS A 280 -1.63 10.61 -11.36
CA LYS A 280 -2.92 10.59 -10.65
C LYS A 280 -3.79 9.35 -10.91
N GLU A 281 -3.46 8.52 -11.89
CA GLU A 281 -4.28 7.38 -12.28
C GLU A 281 -4.30 6.26 -11.22
N LYS A 282 -5.48 5.66 -10.97
CA LYS A 282 -5.68 4.69 -9.87
C LYS A 282 -4.78 3.45 -9.94
N HIS A 283 -4.39 3.01 -11.14
CA HIS A 283 -3.52 1.84 -11.30
C HIS A 283 -2.04 2.17 -11.00
N LEU A 284 -1.63 3.43 -11.13
CA LEU A 284 -0.27 3.89 -10.86
C LEU A 284 0.04 3.98 -9.37
N ILE A 285 -0.99 4.01 -8.51
CA ILE A 285 -0.84 3.90 -7.04
C ILE A 285 -0.01 2.67 -6.65
N ASN A 286 -0.20 1.54 -7.36
CA ASN A 286 0.56 0.33 -7.11
C ASN A 286 2.04 0.48 -7.51
N VAL A 287 2.32 1.24 -8.57
CA VAL A 287 3.69 1.57 -9.01
C VAL A 287 4.38 2.45 -7.97
N VAL A 288 3.68 3.44 -7.42
CA VAL A 288 4.21 4.29 -6.33
C VAL A 288 4.60 3.43 -5.14
N SER A 289 3.70 2.55 -4.69
CA SER A 289 3.95 1.59 -3.61
C SER A 289 5.19 0.73 -3.88
N GLN A 290 5.34 0.20 -5.11
CA GLN A 290 6.50 -0.61 -5.49
C GLN A 290 7.81 0.18 -5.45
N LYS A 291 7.84 1.41 -5.97
CA LYS A 291 9.03 2.27 -5.95
C LYS A 291 9.42 2.67 -4.52
N MET A 292 8.45 3.06 -3.69
CA MET A 292 8.71 3.36 -2.27
C MET A 292 9.27 2.14 -1.52
N ARG A 293 8.69 0.95 -1.73
CA ARG A 293 9.19 -0.29 -1.13
C ARG A 293 10.55 -0.73 -1.68
N LEU A 294 10.88 -0.37 -2.92
CA LEU A 294 12.22 -0.59 -3.47
C LEU A 294 13.26 0.28 -2.76
N LEU A 295 12.99 1.57 -2.59
CA LEU A 295 13.86 2.48 -1.84
C LEU A 295 14.02 2.05 -0.38
N ALA A 296 12.94 1.58 0.26
CA ALA A 296 13.02 1.07 1.62
C ALA A 296 13.87 -0.21 1.74
N ARG A 297 13.76 -1.15 0.79
CA ARG A 297 14.65 -2.33 0.73
C ARG A 297 16.11 -1.92 0.57
N PHE A 298 16.37 -0.94 -0.29
CA PHE A 298 17.70 -0.38 -0.46
C PHE A 298 18.23 0.26 0.83
N LEU A 299 17.43 1.08 1.51
CA LEU A 299 17.81 1.68 2.79
C LEU A 299 18.09 0.63 3.87
N MET A 300 17.29 -0.44 3.95
CA MET A 300 17.54 -1.55 4.87
C MET A 300 18.89 -2.22 4.59
N CYS A 301 19.24 -2.38 3.31
CA CYS A 301 20.54 -2.92 2.89
C CYS A 301 21.69 -1.99 3.32
N MET A 302 21.56 -0.69 3.08
CA MET A 302 22.54 0.33 3.48
C MET A 302 22.77 0.36 4.99
N ARG A 303 21.72 0.21 5.80
CA ARG A 303 21.82 0.16 7.27
C ARG A 303 22.63 -1.04 7.77
N LEU A 304 22.65 -2.15 7.03
CA LEU A 304 23.43 -3.34 7.38
C LEU A 304 24.91 -3.16 7.00
N GLU A 305 25.19 -2.50 5.87
CA GLU A 305 26.56 -2.26 5.41
C GLU A 305 27.23 -1.09 6.15
N VAL A 306 26.48 -0.04 6.48
CA VAL A 306 26.97 1.17 7.14
C VAL A 306 26.09 1.48 8.35
N THR A 307 26.56 1.12 9.54
CA THR A 307 25.79 1.23 10.79
C THR A 307 25.51 2.67 11.24
N THR A 308 26.19 3.66 10.67
CA THR A 308 25.98 5.08 10.99
C THR A 308 24.75 5.67 10.31
N ILE A 309 24.23 5.02 9.27
CA ILE A 309 23.14 5.54 8.46
C ILE A 309 21.80 5.08 9.04
N ASN A 310 20.91 6.04 9.30
CA ASN A 310 19.54 5.76 9.70
C ASN A 310 18.52 6.19 8.64
N THR A 311 18.76 7.29 7.94
CA THR A 311 17.80 7.84 6.96
C THR A 311 18.31 7.71 5.53
N LEU A 312 17.40 7.71 4.54
CA LEU A 312 17.82 7.71 3.13
C LEU A 312 18.60 8.97 2.76
N GLN A 313 18.33 10.10 3.42
CA GLN A 313 19.04 11.35 3.19
C GLN A 313 20.53 11.26 3.57
N GLU A 314 20.87 10.53 4.63
CA GLU A 314 22.26 10.29 5.04
C GLU A 314 23.03 9.42 4.05
N CYS A 315 22.34 8.53 3.31
CA CYS A 315 22.94 7.76 2.22
C CYS A 315 23.40 8.65 1.06
N LEU A 316 22.86 9.87 0.93
CA LEU A 316 23.11 10.75 -0.22
C LEU A 316 24.44 11.51 -0.12
N SER A 317 25.52 10.79 0.20
CA SER A 317 26.88 11.33 0.20
C SER A 317 27.77 10.56 -0.78
N PRO A 318 28.66 11.26 -1.53
CA PRO A 318 29.63 10.64 -2.44
C PRO A 318 30.48 9.57 -1.77
N LYS A 319 30.80 9.74 -0.48
CA LYS A 319 31.60 8.80 0.32
C LYS A 319 31.02 7.40 0.36
N TYR A 320 29.70 7.27 0.20
CA TYR A 320 29.00 6.00 0.26
C TYR A 320 28.75 5.40 -1.12
N PHE A 321 29.24 5.99 -2.21
CA PHE A 321 28.93 5.52 -3.57
C PHE A 321 29.26 4.03 -3.79
N ASP A 322 30.44 3.56 -3.36
CA ASP A 322 30.79 2.14 -3.47
C ASP A 322 29.83 1.24 -2.66
N SER A 323 29.40 1.72 -1.49
CA SER A 323 28.40 1.02 -0.67
C SER A 323 27.03 1.00 -1.33
N ILE A 324 26.64 2.09 -2.01
CA ILE A 324 25.41 2.18 -2.81
C ILE A 324 25.45 1.14 -3.93
N ILE A 325 26.57 1.00 -4.65
CA ILE A 325 26.73 0.00 -5.72
C ILE A 325 26.62 -1.42 -5.14
N LYS A 326 27.34 -1.72 -4.05
CA LYS A 326 27.28 -3.02 -3.36
C LYS A 326 25.85 -3.38 -2.92
N CYS A 327 25.17 -2.46 -2.25
CA CYS A 327 23.78 -2.65 -1.80
C CYS A 327 22.83 -2.83 -3.00
N SER A 328 23.05 -2.10 -4.10
CA SER A 328 22.25 -2.22 -5.31
C SER A 328 22.39 -3.61 -5.96
N LYS A 329 23.61 -4.17 -5.97
CA LYS A 329 23.86 -5.56 -6.41
C LYS A 329 23.12 -6.56 -5.51
N GLN A 330 23.19 -6.39 -4.20
CA GLN A 330 22.49 -7.26 -3.23
C GLN A 330 20.96 -7.20 -3.40
N VAL A 331 20.37 -6.00 -3.52
CA VAL A 331 18.91 -5.82 -3.70
C VAL A 331 18.42 -6.38 -5.03
N ALA A 332 19.24 -6.35 -6.08
CA ALA A 332 18.94 -6.97 -7.38
C ALA A 332 19.16 -8.50 -7.41
N GLY A 333 19.69 -9.07 -6.33
CA GLY A 333 20.02 -10.50 -6.21
C GLY A 333 21.15 -10.91 -7.15
N TYR A 334 22.26 -10.18 -7.13
CA TYR A 334 23.47 -10.51 -7.86
C TYR A 334 24.13 -11.79 -7.31
N SER A 335 24.46 -12.73 -8.21
CA SER A 335 25.20 -13.94 -7.91
C SER A 335 26.62 -13.82 -8.46
N VAL A 336 27.61 -13.94 -7.56
CA VAL A 336 29.03 -13.85 -7.91
C VAL A 336 29.45 -15.02 -8.81
N GLU A 337 28.90 -16.21 -8.60
CA GLU A 337 29.24 -17.43 -9.34
C GLU A 337 28.89 -17.34 -10.83
N ASN A 338 27.75 -16.72 -11.14
CA ASN A 338 27.23 -16.64 -12.50
C ASN A 338 27.37 -15.26 -13.14
N ASP A 339 27.98 -14.29 -12.44
CA ASP A 339 28.03 -12.86 -12.80
C ASP A 339 26.68 -12.32 -13.31
N ASN A 340 25.60 -12.67 -12.61
CA ASN A 340 24.24 -12.47 -13.10
C ASN A 340 23.30 -11.90 -12.05
N PHE A 341 22.39 -11.02 -12.47
CA PHE A 341 21.35 -10.44 -11.62
C PHE A 341 20.07 -11.26 -11.67
N LYS A 342 19.50 -11.64 -10.52
CA LYS A 342 18.16 -12.26 -10.48
C LYS A 342 17.11 -11.32 -11.08
N SER A 343 17.11 -10.05 -10.69
CA SER A 343 16.15 -9.05 -11.16
C SER A 343 16.84 -7.81 -11.72
N PRO A 344 17.32 -7.82 -12.97
CA PRO A 344 18.10 -6.71 -13.54
C PRO A 344 17.30 -5.41 -13.64
N SER A 345 15.98 -5.48 -13.85
CA SER A 345 15.09 -4.30 -13.89
C SER A 345 15.10 -3.48 -12.61
N VAL A 346 15.50 -4.08 -11.48
CA VAL A 346 15.64 -3.37 -10.20
C VAL A 346 16.75 -2.32 -10.27
N ILE A 347 17.87 -2.64 -10.94
CA ILE A 347 19.01 -1.71 -11.12
C ILE A 347 18.56 -0.46 -11.88
N LEU A 348 17.81 -0.63 -12.98
CA LEU A 348 17.29 0.49 -13.77
C LEU A 348 16.39 1.40 -12.92
N LYS A 349 15.44 0.78 -12.21
CA LYS A 349 14.49 1.50 -11.36
C LYS A 349 15.18 2.20 -10.19
N LEU A 350 16.19 1.57 -9.59
CA LEU A 350 16.91 2.11 -8.44
C LEU A 350 17.75 3.33 -8.82
N GLY A 351 18.52 3.26 -9.91
CA GLY A 351 19.33 4.40 -10.37
C GLY A 351 18.48 5.65 -10.64
N GLN A 352 17.36 5.48 -11.36
CA GLN A 352 16.40 6.56 -11.61
C GLN A 352 15.79 7.10 -10.31
N SER A 353 15.39 6.20 -9.40
CA SER A 353 14.77 6.60 -8.13
C SER A 353 15.77 7.33 -7.21
N LEU A 354 17.04 6.92 -7.19
CA LEU A 354 18.09 7.58 -6.42
C LEU A 354 18.40 8.98 -6.95
N LYS A 355 18.48 9.15 -8.27
CA LYS A 355 18.61 10.47 -8.89
C LYS A 355 17.45 11.40 -8.51
N GLN A 356 16.22 10.90 -8.59
CA GLN A 356 15.03 11.64 -8.15
C GLN A 356 15.08 11.96 -6.65
N CYS A 357 15.58 11.05 -5.80
CA CYS A 357 15.77 11.31 -4.38
C CYS A 357 16.80 12.43 -4.13
N CYS A 358 17.89 12.50 -4.91
CA CYS A 358 18.87 13.59 -4.83
C CYS A 358 18.21 14.94 -5.16
N GLU A 359 17.43 15.02 -6.23
CA GLU A 359 16.70 16.24 -6.61
C GLU A 359 15.68 16.68 -5.55
N ILE A 360 15.01 15.72 -4.91
CA ILE A 360 14.06 16.01 -3.83
C ILE A 360 14.81 16.54 -2.61
N ALA A 361 15.91 15.87 -2.22
CA ALA A 361 16.73 16.31 -1.10
C ALA A 361 17.30 17.71 -1.32
N GLU A 362 17.78 18.01 -2.52
CA GLU A 362 18.20 19.36 -2.92
C GLU A 362 17.05 20.38 -2.76
N CYS A 363 15.86 20.07 -3.28
CA CYS A 363 14.68 20.92 -3.11
C CYS A 363 14.29 21.15 -1.65
N ILE A 364 14.44 20.15 -0.77
CA ILE A 364 14.15 20.29 0.67
C ILE A 364 15.11 21.29 1.29
N ILE A 365 16.41 21.11 1.04
CA ILE A 365 17.46 21.98 1.60
C ILE A 365 17.26 23.42 1.14
N LEU A 366 16.94 23.64 -0.15
CA LEU A 366 16.67 24.97 -0.70
C LEU A 366 15.43 25.64 -0.10
N LYS A 367 14.43 24.87 0.36
CA LYS A 367 13.24 25.42 1.01
C LYS A 367 13.41 25.67 2.51
N GLN A 368 14.47 25.13 3.11
CA GLN A 368 14.79 25.26 4.53
C GLN A 368 15.83 26.36 4.81
N SER A 369 16.35 27.02 3.78
CA SER A 369 17.42 28.02 3.84
C SER A 369 17.15 29.22 4.76
N ASP A 370 15.92 29.38 5.25
CA ASP A 370 15.52 30.50 6.10
C ASP A 370 15.84 30.26 7.60
N LEU A 371 16.27 29.06 8.03
CA LEU A 371 16.26 28.68 9.45
C LEU A 371 17.58 28.13 10.05
N SER A 372 18.64 27.86 9.27
CA SER A 372 19.89 27.25 9.80
C SER A 372 21.17 27.86 9.19
N PRO A 373 22.36 27.65 9.78
CA PRO A 373 23.61 28.23 9.30
C PRO A 373 23.86 27.93 7.82
N MET A 374 23.94 28.99 7.02
CA MET A 374 23.99 28.95 5.55
C MET A 374 25.12 28.04 5.01
N GLU A 375 26.23 27.92 5.75
CA GLU A 375 27.39 27.10 5.39
C GLU A 375 27.11 25.59 5.43
N ALA A 376 26.40 25.09 6.45
CA ALA A 376 26.12 23.66 6.58
C ALA A 376 25.17 23.16 5.49
N HIS A 377 24.17 23.98 5.12
CA HIS A 377 23.26 23.69 4.01
C HIS A 377 23.98 23.65 2.67
N ASN A 378 24.92 24.56 2.44
CA ASN A 378 25.70 24.60 1.21
C ASN A 378 26.58 23.35 1.07
N ILE A 379 27.27 22.93 2.14
CA ILE A 379 28.08 21.71 2.15
C ILE A 379 27.21 20.47 1.87
N GLN A 380 26.05 20.36 2.53
CA GLN A 380 25.16 19.22 2.32
C GLN A 380 24.59 19.20 0.89
N LYS A 381 24.20 20.36 0.36
CA LYS A 381 23.73 20.50 -1.02
C LYS A 381 24.82 20.10 -2.02
N GLU A 382 26.03 20.61 -1.84
CA GLU A 382 27.16 20.28 -2.71
C GLU A 382 27.48 18.79 -2.67
N SER A 383 27.46 18.17 -1.48
CA SER A 383 27.60 16.71 -1.35
C SER A 383 26.54 15.95 -2.15
N ILE A 384 25.26 16.34 -2.07
CA ILE A 384 24.17 15.68 -2.81
C ILE A 384 24.35 15.87 -4.33
N ASN A 385 24.75 17.07 -4.76
CA ASN A 385 24.97 17.36 -6.18
C ASN A 385 26.17 16.59 -6.74
N ASN A 386 27.25 16.47 -5.97
CA ASN A 386 28.40 15.64 -6.32
C ASN A 386 27.98 14.18 -6.44
N LEU A 387 27.16 13.65 -5.52
CA LEU A 387 26.66 12.28 -5.63
C LEU A 387 25.77 12.10 -6.85
N LYS A 388 24.85 13.04 -7.11
CA LYS A 388 23.98 13.01 -8.29
C LYS A 388 24.82 12.95 -9.57
N TYR A 389 25.87 13.76 -9.65
CA TYR A 389 26.81 13.77 -10.77
C TYR A 389 27.52 12.41 -10.93
N ILE A 390 28.04 11.84 -9.85
CA ILE A 390 28.68 10.52 -9.86
C ILE A 390 27.70 9.44 -10.33
N ILE A 391 26.47 9.42 -9.81
CA ILE A 391 25.43 8.47 -10.25
C ILE A 391 25.16 8.63 -11.76
N GLU A 392 25.07 9.85 -12.28
CA GLU A 392 24.82 10.06 -13.70
C GLU A 392 25.98 9.58 -14.60
N LYS A 393 27.22 9.62 -14.11
CA LYS A 393 28.40 9.21 -14.90
C LYS A 393 28.75 7.73 -14.72
N GLU A 394 28.78 7.23 -13.50
CA GLU A 394 29.38 5.93 -13.19
C GLU A 394 28.35 4.80 -13.09
N TRP A 395 27.08 5.09 -12.78
CA TRP A 395 26.05 4.06 -12.64
C TRP A 395 25.86 3.21 -13.90
N ALA A 396 26.04 3.85 -15.06
CA ALA A 396 25.98 3.23 -16.38
C ALA A 396 27.01 2.09 -16.50
N HIS A 397 28.25 2.39 -16.11
CA HIS A 397 29.40 1.50 -16.24
C HIS A 397 29.39 0.40 -15.18
N GLU A 398 29.03 0.74 -13.94
CA GLU A 398 29.06 -0.20 -12.82
C GLU A 398 27.95 -1.26 -12.87
N LEU A 399 26.73 -0.86 -13.25
CA LEU A 399 25.55 -1.72 -13.05
C LEU A 399 24.62 -1.76 -14.26
N TRP A 400 24.24 -0.60 -14.78
CA TRP A 400 23.12 -0.50 -15.73
C TRP A 400 23.41 -1.23 -17.04
N THR A 401 24.61 -1.09 -17.60
CA THR A 401 24.95 -1.71 -18.89
C THR A 401 24.85 -3.24 -18.82
N ASN A 402 25.37 -3.85 -17.75
CA ASN A 402 25.31 -5.29 -17.54
C ASN A 402 23.88 -5.77 -17.30
N ALA A 403 23.10 -5.02 -16.51
CA ALA A 403 21.69 -5.30 -16.29
C ALA A 403 20.87 -5.26 -17.59
N CYS A 404 21.08 -4.25 -18.43
CA CYS A 404 20.43 -4.11 -19.73
C CYS A 404 20.80 -5.27 -20.67
N LYS A 405 22.08 -5.60 -20.82
CA LYS A 405 22.54 -6.74 -21.63
C LYS A 405 21.85 -8.04 -21.21
N LEU A 406 21.80 -8.30 -19.90
CA LEU A 406 21.13 -9.49 -19.36
C LEU A 406 19.62 -9.49 -19.63
N MET A 407 18.95 -8.34 -19.56
CA MET A 407 17.53 -8.23 -19.94
C MET A 407 17.31 -8.54 -21.42
N TYR A 408 18.15 -8.00 -22.30
CA TYR A 408 18.06 -8.28 -23.74
C TYR A 408 18.33 -9.74 -24.05
N GLN A 409 19.33 -10.36 -23.41
CA GLN A 409 19.60 -11.79 -23.54
C GLN A 409 18.42 -12.65 -23.08
N ARG A 410 17.83 -12.34 -21.92
CA ARG A 410 16.63 -13.05 -21.43
C ARG A 410 15.44 -12.88 -22.37
N LYS A 411 15.23 -11.67 -22.90
CA LYS A 411 14.16 -11.41 -23.86
C LYS A 411 14.39 -12.17 -25.17
N ARG A 412 15.64 -12.25 -25.64
CA ARG A 412 16.03 -13.01 -26.83
C ARG A 412 15.86 -14.51 -26.64
N ASN A 413 16.18 -15.04 -25.46
CA ASN A 413 16.07 -16.46 -25.15
C ASN A 413 14.64 -16.90 -24.78
N LYS A 414 13.73 -15.95 -24.51
CA LYS A 414 12.32 -16.23 -24.24
C LYS A 414 11.67 -16.70 -25.55
N LEU A 415 11.28 -17.98 -25.60
CA LEU A 415 10.54 -18.55 -26.73
C LEU A 415 9.23 -17.77 -26.93
N ALA A 416 9.04 -17.25 -28.15
CA ALA A 416 7.80 -16.62 -28.56
C ALA A 416 6.79 -17.71 -28.95
N LEU A 417 6.03 -18.21 -27.97
CA LEU A 417 4.92 -19.12 -28.21
C LEU A 417 3.78 -18.32 -28.86
N LEU A 418 3.65 -18.46 -30.17
CA LEU A 418 2.53 -17.91 -30.91
C LEU A 418 1.35 -18.90 -30.84
N PRO A 419 0.12 -18.43 -30.59
CA PRO A 419 -1.06 -19.29 -30.62
C PRO A 419 -1.26 -19.83 -32.04
N LEU A 420 -1.71 -21.08 -32.15
CA LEU A 420 -2.05 -21.68 -33.43
C LEU A 420 -3.31 -21.02 -34.01
N THR A 421 -3.42 -20.95 -35.34
CA THR A 421 -4.59 -20.40 -36.02
C THR A 421 -5.88 -21.15 -35.63
N SER A 422 -5.79 -22.45 -35.33
CA SER A 422 -6.89 -23.25 -34.80
C SER A 422 -7.42 -22.70 -33.48
N ASP A 423 -6.51 -22.34 -32.58
CA ASP A 423 -6.84 -21.89 -31.22
C ASP A 423 -7.44 -20.49 -31.25
N ILE A 424 -6.94 -19.62 -32.14
CA ILE A 424 -7.51 -18.29 -32.38
C ILE A 424 -8.93 -18.39 -32.91
N LYS A 425 -9.19 -19.31 -33.86
CA LYS A 425 -10.54 -19.56 -34.38
C LYS A 425 -11.48 -20.08 -33.30
N LEU A 426 -11.04 -21.09 -32.55
CA LEU A 426 -11.82 -21.66 -31.44
C LEU A 426 -12.16 -20.59 -30.39
N PHE A 427 -11.20 -19.72 -30.05
CA PHE A 427 -11.43 -18.62 -29.13
C PHE A 427 -12.42 -17.57 -29.68
N LYS A 428 -12.28 -17.19 -30.96
CA LYS A 428 -13.20 -16.26 -31.61
C LYS A 428 -14.62 -16.82 -31.65
N ASP A 429 -14.78 -18.07 -32.07
CA ASP A 429 -16.08 -18.72 -32.20
C ASP A 429 -16.77 -18.84 -30.83
N TYR A 430 -15.99 -19.15 -29.78
CA TYR A 430 -16.48 -19.14 -28.41
C TYR A 430 -17.00 -17.75 -27.98
N ILE A 431 -16.24 -16.67 -28.21
CA ILE A 431 -16.67 -15.31 -27.83
C ILE A 431 -17.95 -14.91 -28.58
N VAL A 432 -18.01 -15.17 -29.90
CA VAL A 432 -19.18 -14.84 -30.73
C VAL A 432 -20.42 -15.61 -30.27
N ASN A 433 -20.26 -16.89 -29.91
CA ASN A 433 -21.38 -17.70 -29.40
C ASN A 433 -21.86 -17.18 -28.04
N LEU A 434 -20.94 -16.84 -27.14
CA LEU A 434 -21.27 -16.31 -25.81
C LEU A 434 -21.94 -14.94 -25.87
N GLU A 435 -21.54 -14.09 -26.83
CA GLU A 435 -22.20 -12.82 -27.13
C GLU A 435 -23.65 -13.03 -27.60
N LYS A 436 -23.88 -13.91 -28.58
CA LYS A 436 -25.22 -14.22 -29.11
C LYS A 436 -26.14 -14.81 -28.04
N GLU A 437 -25.63 -15.75 -27.25
CA GLU A 437 -26.38 -16.36 -26.15
C GLU A 437 -26.77 -15.32 -25.10
N SER A 438 -25.80 -14.49 -24.67
CA SER A 438 -26.05 -13.43 -23.68
C SER A 438 -27.03 -12.38 -24.21
N TYR A 439 -26.92 -11.99 -25.47
CA TYR A 439 -27.83 -11.04 -26.12
C TYR A 439 -29.27 -11.56 -26.20
N ASN A 440 -29.44 -12.83 -26.60
CA ASN A 440 -30.76 -13.46 -26.66
C ASN A 440 -31.40 -13.62 -25.27
N ASN A 441 -30.60 -13.98 -24.26
CA ASN A 441 -31.07 -14.11 -22.88
C ASN A 441 -31.40 -12.77 -22.21
N LEU A 442 -30.73 -11.68 -22.61
CA LEU A 442 -31.08 -10.33 -22.15
C LEU A 442 -32.35 -9.80 -22.81
N LYS A 443 -32.67 -10.22 -24.04
CA LYS A 443 -33.95 -9.91 -24.67
C LYS A 443 -35.13 -10.54 -23.94
N THR A 444 -34.95 -11.77 -23.44
CA THR A 444 -36.00 -12.48 -22.70
C THR A 444 -36.08 -12.08 -21.23
N ASN A 445 -34.95 -11.77 -20.59
CA ASN A 445 -34.89 -11.29 -19.21
C ASN A 445 -33.91 -10.11 -19.04
N PRO A 446 -34.41 -8.86 -19.18
CA PRO A 446 -33.58 -7.65 -19.17
C PRO A 446 -32.81 -7.39 -17.86
N ASN A 447 -33.27 -7.95 -16.74
CA ASN A 447 -32.70 -7.67 -15.41
C ASN A 447 -31.58 -8.66 -14.99
N ASN A 448 -31.16 -9.56 -15.88
CA ASN A 448 -30.12 -10.53 -15.53
C ASN A 448 -28.70 -9.93 -15.61
N VAL A 449 -28.16 -9.57 -14.45
CA VAL A 449 -26.82 -8.98 -14.28
C VAL A 449 -25.70 -9.86 -14.83
N GLN A 450 -25.84 -11.19 -14.78
CA GLN A 450 -24.79 -12.11 -15.23
C GLN A 450 -24.66 -12.10 -16.76
N PHE A 451 -25.78 -12.18 -17.49
CA PHE A 451 -25.76 -12.13 -18.95
C PHE A 451 -25.31 -10.75 -19.46
N TYR A 452 -25.64 -9.68 -18.74
CA TYR A 452 -25.14 -8.34 -19.06
C TYR A 452 -23.61 -8.25 -18.92
N ARG A 453 -23.03 -8.79 -17.83
CA ARG A 453 -21.58 -8.85 -17.67
C ARG A 453 -20.90 -9.69 -18.73
N ASN A 454 -21.43 -10.87 -19.02
CA ASN A 454 -20.93 -11.75 -20.06
C ASN A 454 -20.90 -11.06 -21.43
N LEU A 455 -21.97 -10.32 -21.77
CA LEU A 455 -22.02 -9.53 -23.00
C LEU A 455 -20.94 -8.43 -23.03
N GLN A 456 -20.79 -7.67 -21.94
CA GLN A 456 -19.75 -6.64 -21.83
C GLN A 456 -18.33 -7.21 -21.97
N GLU A 457 -18.03 -8.33 -21.30
CA GLU A 457 -16.72 -8.97 -21.36
C GLU A 457 -16.42 -9.53 -22.76
N SER A 458 -17.41 -10.13 -23.43
CA SER A 458 -17.28 -10.59 -24.83
C SER A 458 -16.99 -9.46 -25.80
N VAL A 459 -17.75 -8.36 -25.72
CA VAL A 459 -17.53 -7.19 -26.58
C VAL A 459 -16.15 -6.58 -26.35
N LEU A 460 -15.72 -6.47 -25.08
CA LEU A 460 -14.38 -5.99 -24.76
C LEU A 460 -13.30 -6.91 -25.34
N ALA A 461 -13.46 -8.23 -25.23
CA ALA A 461 -12.52 -9.20 -25.79
C ALA A 461 -12.46 -9.10 -27.32
N GLN A 462 -13.60 -8.92 -28.00
CA GLN A 462 -13.62 -8.70 -29.45
C GLN A 462 -12.95 -7.40 -29.87
N LEU A 463 -13.17 -6.29 -29.15
CA LEU A 463 -12.51 -5.02 -29.43
C LEU A 463 -10.99 -5.10 -29.26
N VAL A 464 -10.52 -5.84 -28.25
CA VAL A 464 -9.10 -6.09 -28.04
C VAL A 464 -8.52 -6.94 -29.18
N LEU A 465 -9.22 -7.99 -29.61
CA LEU A 465 -8.80 -8.83 -30.73
C LEU A 465 -8.77 -8.05 -32.06
N LEU A 466 -9.80 -7.25 -32.33
CA LEU A 466 -9.93 -6.46 -33.56
C LEU A 466 -8.81 -5.43 -33.68
N ASN A 467 -8.57 -4.67 -32.61
CA ASN A 467 -7.54 -3.62 -32.60
C ASN A 467 -6.12 -4.17 -32.46
N ARG A 468 -5.96 -5.45 -32.07
CA ARG A 468 -4.67 -6.07 -31.69
C ARG A 468 -3.85 -5.21 -30.71
N ARG A 469 -4.53 -4.38 -29.92
CA ARG A 469 -3.94 -3.47 -28.94
C ARG A 469 -4.04 -4.03 -27.54
N ARG A 470 -3.22 -3.51 -26.62
CA ARG A 470 -3.30 -3.88 -25.20
C ARG A 470 -4.65 -3.43 -24.65
N ALA A 471 -5.23 -4.22 -23.74
CA ALA A 471 -6.52 -3.92 -23.12
C ALA A 471 -6.59 -2.52 -22.47
N GLY A 472 -5.46 -2.02 -21.94
CA GLY A 472 -5.38 -0.68 -21.36
C GLY A 472 -5.46 0.47 -22.36
N GLU A 473 -5.16 0.22 -23.64
CA GLU A 473 -5.36 1.20 -24.72
C GLU A 473 -6.84 1.26 -25.08
N VAL A 474 -7.47 0.10 -25.31
CA VAL A 474 -8.92 -0.02 -25.60
C VAL A 474 -9.77 0.58 -24.48
N GLN A 475 -9.38 0.39 -23.22
CA GLN A 475 -10.08 0.95 -22.06
C GLN A 475 -10.11 2.50 -22.04
N ARG A 476 -9.11 3.16 -22.64
CA ARG A 476 -8.96 4.63 -22.60
C ARG A 476 -9.57 5.33 -23.80
N ILE A 477 -10.04 4.57 -24.80
CA ILE A 477 -10.72 5.12 -25.98
C ILE A 477 -12.03 5.77 -25.51
N THR A 478 -12.22 7.04 -25.85
CA THR A 478 -13.47 7.75 -25.59
C THR A 478 -14.45 7.55 -26.74
N LEU A 479 -15.74 7.69 -26.46
CA LEU A 479 -16.77 7.65 -27.51
C LEU A 479 -16.51 8.68 -28.61
N ASP A 480 -16.03 9.87 -28.23
CA ASP A 480 -15.67 10.93 -29.16
C ASP A 480 -14.52 10.53 -30.10
N THR A 481 -13.46 9.90 -29.58
CA THR A 481 -12.41 9.34 -30.44
C THR A 481 -12.91 8.25 -31.38
N TYR A 482 -13.93 7.48 -30.96
CA TYR A 482 -14.52 6.43 -31.81
C TYR A 482 -15.40 7.02 -32.92
N THR A 483 -16.24 8.01 -32.61
CA THR A 483 -17.14 8.64 -33.60
C THR A 483 -16.40 9.48 -34.63
N ASN A 484 -15.26 10.06 -34.25
CA ASN A 484 -14.45 10.92 -35.10
C ASN A 484 -13.26 10.17 -35.74
N ALA A 485 -13.16 8.85 -35.54
CA ALA A 485 -12.14 8.06 -36.19
C ALA A 485 -12.43 7.99 -37.70
N GLU A 486 -11.45 8.41 -38.50
CA GLU A 486 -11.47 8.13 -39.92
C GLU A 486 -11.45 6.62 -40.11
N SER A 487 -12.28 6.12 -41.03
CA SER A 487 -12.30 4.70 -41.40
C SER A 487 -11.05 4.37 -42.22
N GLU A 488 -9.88 4.39 -41.57
CA GLU A 488 -8.68 3.84 -42.18
C GLU A 488 -8.87 2.34 -42.29
N ILE A 489 -8.91 1.88 -43.53
CA ILE A 489 -8.82 0.47 -43.90
C ILE A 489 -7.57 -0.08 -43.23
N SER A 490 -7.76 -1.13 -42.43
CA SER A 490 -6.71 -1.87 -41.71
C SER A 490 -5.44 -1.98 -42.57
N GLN A 491 -4.37 -1.28 -42.17
CA GLN A 491 -3.03 -1.50 -42.71
C GLN A 491 -2.53 -2.88 -42.24
N GLU A 492 -2.98 -3.94 -42.89
CA GLU A 492 -2.34 -5.25 -42.83
C GLU A 492 -2.34 -5.90 -44.21
N GLU A 493 -1.29 -5.61 -45.00
CA GLU A 493 -0.56 -6.62 -45.79
C GLU A 493 0.89 -6.10 -45.96
N ILE A 494 1.84 -6.67 -45.20
CA ILE A 494 3.21 -7.08 -45.56
C ILE A 494 3.77 -7.92 -44.41
#